data_AF-W9Z010-F1
#
_entry.id   AF-W9Z010-F1
#
_cell.length_a   1.000
_cell.length_b   1.000
_cell.length_c   1.000
_cell.angle_alpha   90.00
_cell.angle_beta   90.00
_cell.angle_gamma   90.00
#
_symmetry.space_group_name_H-M   'P 1'
#
loop_
_entity.id
_entity.type
_entity.pdbx_description
1 polymer ?
#
loop_
_entity_poly.entity_id
_entity_poly.type
_entity_poly.pdbx_seq_one_letter_code
_entity_poly.pdbx_strand_id
1 'polypeptide(L)'
;MNDSNDSDDATGIAAYLASLLEERLSVIESVYLQSPRNIQIILRRQLGRNLGKKEEGGHQPVCRIQGEQALLEALRLLPFADALFTLARIYDAGHIALCKDYGSAKKGKPHNVHFVRDPCIDVSRLTEGILQDQQKRHDEIRLVTGDGLPNVLEATWIPVATMNFDHLPTLESLSEILPGEVSPGKEYAGIGGGGGSDIISASLVGHLLRRNGKEMDLLVSTRTWRTGSQGKAGSKIGVKREVQHHGGPAMLAGNAIAGTYHITPETSTEGRDLETVPIQHHNNIYIVLDQGEEPDGIPEDEKADLPQQFRAVLSQCSKLDTVIVVDTGGDVFGGDFVGFSTPDQDVRVQRAVAQLRNTYPNLVTAVLAPGVDAPADAPEKAKLAGGKIYKLTAEERDLLLDILSGEYRMDGSDPDRFGKTNLCLQAALKGERGWTCLDLPTHVLDTWDNPWSCFAYVRECMCDLILMPLQDLLPLIDPGAV
;
A
#
# COMPACT_ATOMS: atom_id res chain seq x y z
N MET A 1 -18.13 1.75 -24.97
CA MET A 1 -18.22 0.90 -26.17
C MET A 1 -17.03 -0.06 -26.16
N ASN A 2 -17.14 -1.15 -25.39
CA ASN A 2 -16.21 -2.31 -25.44
C ASN A 2 -16.86 -3.61 -24.91
N ASP A 3 -18.15 -3.60 -24.54
CA ASP A 3 -18.77 -4.68 -23.76
C ASP A 3 -18.97 -6.00 -24.52
N SER A 4 -18.91 -6.02 -25.87
CA SER A 4 -19.13 -7.25 -26.65
C SER A 4 -17.92 -8.18 -26.65
N ASN A 5 -16.68 -7.64 -26.58
CA ASN A 5 -15.48 -8.47 -26.55
C ASN A 5 -15.22 -9.09 -25.17
N ASP A 6 -15.59 -8.39 -24.09
CA ASP A 6 -15.42 -8.87 -22.71
C ASP A 6 -16.37 -10.04 -22.37
N SER A 7 -17.57 -10.05 -22.94
CA SER A 7 -18.59 -11.11 -22.79
C SER A 7 -18.13 -12.45 -23.37
N ASP A 8 -17.58 -12.43 -24.59
CA ASP A 8 -17.13 -13.64 -25.29
C ASP A 8 -15.89 -14.24 -24.62
N ASP A 9 -15.03 -13.39 -24.04
CA ASP A 9 -13.87 -13.84 -23.26
C ASP A 9 -14.22 -14.45 -21.91
N ALA A 10 -15.20 -13.88 -21.21
CA ALA A 10 -15.71 -14.46 -19.97
C ALA A 10 -16.30 -15.86 -20.20
N THR A 11 -17.07 -16.04 -21.28
CA THR A 11 -17.67 -17.33 -21.65
C THR A 11 -16.60 -18.36 -22.00
N GLY A 12 -15.57 -17.97 -22.76
CA GLY A 12 -14.45 -18.86 -23.13
C GLY A 12 -13.65 -19.34 -21.93
N ILE A 13 -13.37 -18.44 -20.98
CA ILE A 13 -12.66 -18.79 -19.73
C ILE A 13 -13.52 -19.67 -18.85
N ALA A 14 -14.81 -19.35 -18.69
CA ALA A 14 -15.73 -20.18 -17.93
C ALA A 14 -15.85 -21.58 -18.52
N ALA A 15 -15.88 -21.73 -19.85
CA ALA A 15 -15.88 -23.02 -20.52
C ALA A 15 -14.60 -23.82 -20.27
N TYR A 16 -13.44 -23.17 -20.33
CA TYR A 16 -12.17 -23.79 -20.01
C TYR A 16 -12.12 -24.26 -18.54
N LEU A 17 -12.47 -23.37 -17.60
CA LEU A 17 -12.54 -23.69 -16.17
C LEU A 17 -13.56 -24.80 -15.88
N ALA A 18 -14.72 -24.83 -16.55
CA ALA A 18 -15.72 -25.88 -16.40
C ALA A 18 -15.19 -27.24 -16.84
N SER A 19 -14.44 -27.29 -17.95
CA SER A 19 -13.78 -28.53 -18.36
C SER A 19 -12.72 -28.98 -17.37
N LEU A 20 -11.93 -28.04 -16.81
CA LEU A 20 -10.86 -28.33 -15.88
C LEU A 20 -11.33 -28.70 -14.48
N LEU A 21 -12.46 -28.17 -14.03
CA LEU A 21 -13.03 -28.45 -12.71
C LEU A 21 -14.11 -29.53 -12.75
N GLU A 22 -14.40 -30.10 -13.93
CA GLU A 22 -15.44 -31.11 -14.15
C GLU A 22 -16.82 -30.66 -13.66
N GLU A 23 -17.14 -29.40 -13.94
CA GLU A 23 -18.37 -28.77 -13.47
C GLU A 23 -19.25 -28.26 -14.60
N ARG A 24 -20.50 -27.95 -14.24
CA ARG A 24 -21.44 -27.36 -15.20
C ARG A 24 -21.00 -25.94 -15.55
N LEU A 25 -20.91 -25.65 -16.85
CA LEU A 25 -20.58 -24.32 -17.38
C LEU A 25 -21.40 -23.21 -16.71
N SER A 26 -22.71 -23.37 -16.58
CA SER A 26 -23.58 -22.35 -15.97
C SER A 26 -23.25 -22.06 -14.51
N VAL A 27 -22.72 -23.03 -13.77
CA VAL A 27 -22.27 -22.84 -12.38
C VAL A 27 -20.96 -22.07 -12.37
N ILE A 28 -19.99 -22.49 -13.17
CA ILE A 28 -18.67 -21.83 -13.26
C ILE A 28 -18.78 -20.40 -13.77
N GLU A 29 -19.58 -20.17 -14.80
CA GLU A 29 -19.85 -18.84 -15.35
C GLU A 29 -20.46 -17.92 -14.29
N SER A 30 -21.46 -18.41 -13.54
CA SER A 30 -22.06 -17.64 -12.45
C SER A 30 -21.04 -17.28 -11.37
N VAL A 31 -20.21 -18.23 -10.92
CA VAL A 31 -19.21 -17.98 -9.87
C VAL A 31 -18.10 -17.05 -10.36
N TYR A 32 -17.64 -17.23 -11.60
CA TYR A 32 -16.62 -16.39 -12.22
C TYR A 32 -17.10 -14.94 -12.39
N LEU A 33 -18.32 -14.73 -12.88
CA LEU A 33 -18.89 -13.39 -13.07
C LEU A 33 -19.17 -12.68 -11.74
N GLN A 34 -19.47 -13.43 -10.68
CA GLN A 34 -19.65 -12.89 -9.32
C GLN A 34 -18.32 -12.71 -8.56
N SER A 35 -17.22 -13.26 -9.08
CA SER A 35 -15.90 -13.09 -8.46
C SER A 35 -15.42 -11.65 -8.58
N PRO A 36 -14.61 -11.14 -7.62
CA PRO A 36 -13.96 -9.85 -7.71
C PRO A 36 -13.35 -9.59 -9.09
N ARG A 37 -13.51 -8.36 -9.61
CA ARG A 37 -13.01 -7.95 -10.93
C ARG A 37 -11.55 -8.35 -11.16
N ASN A 38 -10.72 -8.18 -10.15
CA ASN A 38 -9.28 -8.45 -10.26
C ASN A 38 -8.94 -9.94 -10.38
N ILE A 39 -9.74 -10.83 -9.80
CA ILE A 39 -9.65 -12.28 -10.07
C ILE A 39 -9.91 -12.56 -11.55
N GLN A 40 -10.95 -11.93 -12.11
CA GLN A 40 -11.28 -12.11 -13.53
C GLN A 40 -10.16 -11.62 -14.44
N ILE A 41 -9.55 -10.46 -14.14
CA ILE A 41 -8.41 -9.91 -14.89
C ILE A 41 -7.22 -10.90 -14.86
N ILE A 42 -6.87 -11.42 -13.68
CA ILE A 42 -5.74 -12.34 -13.53
C ILE A 42 -5.98 -13.66 -14.28
N LEU A 43 -7.18 -14.24 -14.14
CA LEU A 43 -7.54 -15.46 -14.83
C LEU A 43 -7.57 -15.26 -16.35
N ARG A 44 -8.09 -14.12 -16.84
CA ARG A 44 -8.03 -13.75 -18.27
C ARG A 44 -6.60 -13.68 -18.78
N ARG A 45 -5.73 -12.95 -18.08
CA ARG A 45 -4.31 -12.82 -18.44
C ARG A 45 -3.64 -14.18 -18.58
N GLN A 46 -3.82 -15.05 -17.59
CA GLN A 46 -3.13 -16.34 -17.57
C GLN A 46 -3.73 -17.34 -18.59
N LEU A 47 -5.07 -17.42 -18.69
CA LEU A 47 -5.76 -18.47 -19.44
C LEU A 47 -6.11 -18.07 -20.88
N GLY A 48 -6.19 -16.78 -21.18
CA GLY A 48 -6.55 -16.25 -22.50
C GLY A 48 -5.63 -16.75 -23.63
N ARG A 49 -4.37 -17.08 -23.31
CA ARG A 49 -3.41 -17.66 -24.26
C ARG A 49 -3.79 -19.05 -24.74
N ASN A 50 -4.43 -19.86 -23.89
CA ASN A 50 -4.90 -21.21 -24.23
C ASN A 50 -6.15 -21.17 -25.14
N LEU A 51 -6.82 -20.01 -25.22
CA LEU A 51 -7.99 -19.79 -26.09
C LEU A 51 -7.61 -19.31 -27.51
N GLY A 52 -6.32 -19.32 -27.86
CA GLY A 52 -5.86 -19.10 -29.24
C GLY A 52 -5.90 -17.65 -29.73
N LYS A 53 -6.12 -16.68 -28.84
CA LYS A 53 -6.05 -15.25 -29.21
C LYS A 53 -4.58 -14.84 -29.40
N LYS A 54 -4.22 -14.50 -30.65
CA LYS A 54 -2.99 -13.77 -30.95
C LYS A 54 -3.19 -12.32 -30.51
N GLU A 55 -2.58 -11.92 -29.40
CA GLU A 55 -2.49 -10.50 -29.07
C GLU A 55 -1.66 -9.79 -30.16
N GLU A 56 -2.22 -8.72 -30.72
CA GLU A 56 -1.53 -7.81 -31.63
C GLU A 56 -0.58 -6.92 -30.81
N GLY A 57 0.58 -7.47 -30.49
CA GLY A 57 1.62 -6.85 -29.68
C GLY A 57 2.54 -7.96 -29.18
N GLY A 58 3.86 -7.81 -29.38
CA GLY A 58 4.84 -8.90 -29.17
C GLY A 58 4.59 -9.72 -27.89
N HIS A 59 4.66 -11.05 -28.02
CA HIS A 59 4.36 -12.03 -26.96
C HIS A 59 4.97 -11.64 -25.60
N GLN A 60 4.15 -11.06 -24.72
CA GLN A 60 4.50 -10.97 -23.31
C GLN A 60 4.27 -12.36 -22.69
N PRO A 61 5.30 -12.97 -22.08
CA PRO A 61 5.20 -14.37 -21.68
C PRO A 61 4.41 -14.54 -20.39
N VAL A 62 3.37 -15.38 -20.40
CA VAL A 62 2.73 -15.89 -19.18
C VAL A 62 3.56 -17.02 -18.57
N CYS A 63 3.49 -17.19 -17.25
CA CYS A 63 4.20 -18.27 -16.56
C CYS A 63 3.60 -19.63 -16.92
N ARG A 64 4.41 -20.60 -17.36
CA ARG A 64 3.96 -21.99 -17.48
C ARG A 64 3.87 -22.63 -16.10
N ILE A 65 2.75 -23.29 -15.81
CA ILE A 65 2.53 -23.94 -14.52
C ILE A 65 2.85 -25.44 -14.64
N GLN A 66 3.94 -25.88 -14.01
CA GLN A 66 4.30 -27.28 -13.89
C GLN A 66 3.53 -27.90 -12.73
N GLY A 67 2.83 -29.01 -12.98
CA GLY A 67 1.95 -29.66 -11.99
C GLY A 67 0.52 -29.09 -11.94
N GLU A 68 0.14 -28.23 -12.89
CA GLU A 68 -1.17 -27.55 -12.93
C GLU A 68 -2.35 -28.51 -12.86
N GLN A 69 -2.31 -29.63 -13.60
CA GLN A 69 -3.39 -30.62 -13.59
C GLN A 69 -3.63 -31.20 -12.19
N ALA A 70 -2.57 -31.58 -11.48
CA ALA A 70 -2.67 -32.11 -10.13
C ALA A 70 -3.15 -31.04 -9.13
N LEU A 71 -2.71 -29.79 -9.31
CA LEU A 71 -3.20 -28.67 -8.53
C LEU A 71 -4.71 -28.48 -8.73
N LEU A 72 -5.19 -28.47 -9.98
CA LEU A 72 -6.59 -28.33 -10.30
C LEU A 72 -7.43 -29.45 -9.69
N GLU A 73 -6.96 -30.70 -9.77
CA GLU A 73 -7.60 -31.85 -9.11
C GLU A 73 -7.70 -31.66 -7.59
N ALA A 74 -6.67 -31.12 -6.94
CA ALA A 74 -6.73 -30.80 -5.51
C ALA A 74 -7.70 -29.64 -5.21
N LEU A 75 -7.73 -28.60 -6.06
CA LEU A 75 -8.63 -27.45 -5.91
C LEU A 75 -10.11 -27.82 -6.10
N ARG A 76 -10.44 -28.88 -6.86
CA ARG A 76 -11.81 -29.41 -6.99
C ARG A 76 -12.40 -29.88 -5.66
N LEU A 77 -11.56 -30.13 -4.65
CA LEU A 77 -12.02 -30.51 -3.30
C LEU A 77 -12.50 -29.31 -2.48
N LEU A 78 -12.35 -28.09 -2.98
CA LEU A 78 -12.73 -26.84 -2.33
C LEU A 78 -14.03 -26.27 -2.93
N PRO A 79 -14.73 -25.37 -2.22
CA PRO A 79 -15.76 -24.54 -2.82
C PRO A 79 -15.22 -23.78 -4.05
N PHE A 80 -16.01 -23.67 -5.12
CA PHE A 80 -15.52 -23.08 -6.38
C PHE A 80 -14.98 -21.65 -6.23
N ALA A 81 -15.59 -20.83 -5.39
CA ALA A 81 -15.09 -19.49 -5.10
C ALA A 81 -13.66 -19.55 -4.51
N ASP A 82 -13.42 -20.42 -3.53
CA ASP A 82 -12.10 -20.63 -2.92
C ASP A 82 -11.09 -21.17 -3.96
N ALA A 83 -11.53 -22.06 -4.86
CA ALA A 83 -10.70 -22.61 -5.92
C ALA A 83 -10.23 -21.53 -6.90
N LEU A 84 -11.16 -20.69 -7.40
CA LEU A 84 -10.82 -19.58 -8.30
C LEU A 84 -9.95 -18.53 -7.62
N PHE A 85 -10.24 -18.22 -6.35
CA PHE A 85 -9.45 -17.30 -5.55
C PHE A 85 -8.01 -17.80 -5.36
N THR A 86 -7.84 -19.06 -4.98
CA THR A 86 -6.53 -19.69 -4.79
C THR A 86 -5.74 -19.76 -6.10
N LEU A 87 -6.41 -20.14 -7.20
CA LEU A 87 -5.80 -20.21 -8.52
C LEU A 87 -5.30 -18.82 -8.99
N ALA A 88 -6.12 -17.78 -8.82
CA ALA A 88 -5.73 -16.42 -9.17
C ALA A 88 -4.55 -15.92 -8.32
N ARG A 89 -4.48 -16.26 -7.02
CA ARG A 89 -3.31 -15.93 -6.19
C ARG A 89 -2.01 -16.55 -6.71
N ILE A 90 -2.06 -17.80 -7.16
CA ILE A 90 -0.89 -18.51 -7.72
C ILE A 90 -0.42 -17.82 -9.02
N TYR A 91 -1.37 -17.51 -9.91
CA TYR A 91 -1.06 -16.84 -11.18
C TYR A 91 -0.52 -15.42 -10.97
N ASP A 92 -1.08 -14.68 -10.02
CA ASP A 92 -0.63 -13.33 -9.68
C ASP A 92 0.78 -13.34 -9.10
N ALA A 93 1.09 -14.28 -8.20
CA ALA A 93 2.43 -14.45 -7.65
C ALA A 93 3.49 -14.66 -8.76
N GLY A 94 3.15 -15.45 -9.77
CA GLY A 94 4.01 -15.67 -10.93
C GLY A 94 4.23 -14.42 -11.78
N HIS A 95 3.14 -13.72 -12.12
CA HIS A 95 3.21 -12.47 -12.88
C HIS A 95 4.07 -11.41 -12.17
N ILE A 96 3.88 -11.26 -10.86
CA ILE A 96 4.65 -10.31 -10.04
C ILE A 96 6.13 -10.67 -10.03
N ALA A 97 6.49 -11.94 -9.83
CA ALA A 97 7.89 -12.38 -9.83
C ALA A 97 8.54 -12.08 -11.19
N LEU A 98 7.83 -12.37 -12.28
CA LEU A 98 8.32 -12.11 -13.63
C LEU A 98 8.53 -10.60 -13.89
N CYS A 99 7.58 -9.77 -13.48
CA CYS A 99 7.71 -8.31 -13.60
C CYS A 99 8.86 -7.76 -12.74
N LYS A 100 9.08 -8.31 -11.55
CA LYS A 100 10.23 -7.94 -10.70
C LYS A 100 11.57 -8.24 -11.38
N ASP A 101 11.71 -9.40 -12.00
CA ASP A 101 12.92 -9.76 -12.73
C ASP A 101 13.09 -8.90 -13.99
N TYR A 102 12.01 -8.61 -14.74
CA TYR A 102 12.05 -7.68 -15.87
C TYR A 102 12.48 -6.26 -15.45
N GLY A 103 11.89 -5.73 -14.38
CA GLY A 103 12.25 -4.42 -13.83
C GLY A 103 13.71 -4.36 -13.37
N SER A 104 14.20 -5.44 -12.76
CA SER A 104 15.61 -5.57 -12.36
C SER A 104 16.54 -5.64 -13.57
N ALA A 105 16.19 -6.41 -14.60
CA ALA A 105 16.92 -6.49 -15.85
C ALA A 105 17.03 -5.13 -16.56
N LYS A 106 15.92 -4.39 -16.68
CA LYS A 106 15.90 -3.03 -17.27
C LYS A 106 16.83 -2.07 -16.52
N LYS A 107 16.99 -2.24 -15.20
CA LYS A 107 17.85 -1.41 -14.34
C LYS A 107 19.30 -1.92 -14.24
N GLY A 108 19.66 -2.98 -14.95
CA GLY A 108 20.98 -3.60 -14.85
C GLY A 108 21.27 -4.23 -13.47
N LYS A 109 20.23 -4.53 -12.68
CA LYS A 109 20.35 -5.19 -11.37
C LYS A 109 20.36 -6.72 -11.51
N PRO A 110 20.89 -7.46 -10.51
CA PRO A 110 20.79 -8.92 -10.48
C PRO A 110 19.33 -9.39 -10.63
N HIS A 111 19.11 -10.39 -11.48
CA HIS A 111 17.79 -10.96 -11.79
C HIS A 111 17.94 -12.40 -12.31
N ASN A 112 16.85 -13.17 -12.30
CA ASN A 112 16.86 -14.52 -12.88
C ASN A 112 16.67 -14.49 -14.41
N VAL A 113 17.78 -14.45 -15.14
CA VAL A 113 17.81 -14.44 -16.63
C VAL A 113 17.08 -15.64 -17.23
N HIS A 114 17.16 -16.81 -16.58
CA HIS A 114 16.56 -18.05 -17.08
C HIS A 114 15.05 -18.03 -16.93
N PHE A 115 14.54 -17.55 -15.79
CA PHE A 115 13.11 -17.40 -15.53
C PHE A 115 12.48 -16.36 -16.48
N VAL A 116 13.15 -15.23 -16.72
CA VAL A 116 12.67 -14.20 -17.66
C VAL A 116 12.49 -14.74 -19.09
N ARG A 117 13.35 -15.69 -19.50
CA ARG A 117 13.34 -16.24 -20.87
C ARG A 117 12.29 -17.32 -21.07
N ASP A 118 12.10 -18.20 -20.08
CA ASP A 118 11.14 -19.30 -20.11
C ASP A 118 10.50 -19.44 -18.72
N PRO A 119 9.55 -18.56 -18.37
CA PRO A 119 9.02 -18.48 -17.01
C PRO A 119 8.20 -19.73 -16.69
N CYS A 120 8.63 -20.46 -15.66
CA CYS A 120 7.94 -21.64 -15.17
C CYS A 120 7.85 -21.65 -13.65
N ILE A 121 6.68 -22.04 -13.14
CA ILE A 121 6.43 -22.22 -11.71
C ILE A 121 6.01 -23.66 -11.48
N ASP A 122 6.68 -24.33 -10.56
CA ASP A 122 6.29 -25.66 -10.09
C ASP A 122 5.38 -25.53 -8.87
N VAL A 123 4.15 -26.02 -8.98
CA VAL A 123 3.12 -25.96 -7.93
C VAL A 123 2.97 -27.28 -7.16
N SER A 124 3.84 -28.27 -7.39
CA SER A 124 3.72 -29.60 -6.77
C SER A 124 3.64 -29.54 -5.24
N ARG A 125 4.48 -28.71 -4.60
CA ARG A 125 4.44 -28.50 -3.13
C ARG A 125 3.19 -27.79 -2.65
N LEU A 126 2.61 -26.89 -3.46
CA LEU A 126 1.32 -26.28 -3.12
C LEU A 126 0.21 -27.33 -3.14
N THR A 127 0.19 -28.18 -4.17
CA THR A 127 -0.77 -29.29 -4.34
C THR A 127 -0.70 -30.27 -3.18
N GLU A 128 0.50 -30.74 -2.84
CA GLU A 128 0.74 -31.62 -1.69
C GLU A 128 0.21 -31.00 -0.38
N GLY A 129 0.47 -29.70 -0.17
CA GLY A 129 -0.01 -28.97 0.98
C GLY A 129 -1.54 -28.96 1.10
N ILE A 130 -2.25 -28.68 0.00
CA ILE A 130 -3.73 -28.67 -0.02
C ILE A 130 -4.30 -30.06 0.27
N LEU A 131 -3.70 -31.11 -0.30
CA LEU A 131 -4.15 -32.50 -0.11
C LEU A 131 -3.93 -32.99 1.32
N GLN A 132 -2.86 -32.55 1.98
CA GLN A 132 -2.57 -32.89 3.38
C GLN A 132 -3.44 -32.09 4.35
N ASP A 133 -3.58 -30.79 4.11
CA ASP A 133 -4.36 -29.88 4.93
C ASP A 133 -4.93 -28.74 4.07
N GLN A 134 -6.25 -28.75 3.85
CA GLN A 134 -6.91 -27.72 3.06
C GLN A 134 -6.73 -26.30 3.64
N GLN A 135 -6.40 -26.15 4.93
CA GLN A 135 -6.14 -24.84 5.54
C GLN A 135 -4.86 -24.19 5.01
N LYS A 136 -3.95 -24.96 4.40
CA LYS A 136 -2.75 -24.43 3.75
C LYS A 136 -3.02 -23.37 2.70
N ARG A 137 -4.21 -23.34 2.10
CA ARG A 137 -4.59 -22.26 1.17
C ARG A 137 -4.62 -20.87 1.81
N HIS A 138 -4.69 -20.79 3.14
CA HIS A 138 -4.66 -19.53 3.89
C HIS A 138 -3.24 -19.07 4.22
N ASP A 139 -2.23 -19.89 3.95
CA ASP A 139 -0.82 -19.52 4.04
C ASP A 139 -0.42 -18.58 2.88
N GLU A 140 0.73 -17.92 3.00
CA GLU A 140 1.34 -17.11 1.94
C GLU A 140 2.00 -18.00 0.88
N ILE A 141 1.94 -17.56 -0.38
CA ILE A 141 2.63 -18.23 -1.49
C ILE A 141 4.01 -17.58 -1.64
N ARG A 142 5.07 -18.38 -1.44
CA ARG A 142 6.43 -17.96 -1.76
C ARG A 142 6.97 -18.73 -2.95
N LEU A 143 7.54 -17.98 -3.89
CA LEU A 143 8.31 -18.52 -5.01
C LEU A 143 9.79 -18.55 -4.62
N VAL A 144 10.43 -19.72 -4.73
CA VAL A 144 11.85 -19.91 -4.42
C VAL A 144 12.57 -20.55 -5.61
N THR A 145 13.82 -20.20 -5.82
CA THR A 145 14.66 -20.88 -6.81
C THR A 145 14.94 -22.29 -6.33
N GLY A 146 14.49 -23.30 -7.09
CA GLY A 146 14.78 -24.71 -6.78
C GLY A 146 16.18 -25.13 -7.21
N ASP A 147 16.70 -26.21 -6.64
CA ASP A 147 18.03 -26.75 -6.96
C ASP A 147 18.06 -27.50 -8.32
N GLY A 148 16.90 -27.78 -8.90
CA GLY A 148 16.76 -28.66 -10.06
C GLY A 148 16.89 -27.98 -11.43
N LEU A 149 16.30 -26.79 -11.62
CA LEU A 149 16.26 -26.08 -12.91
C LEU A 149 16.26 -24.55 -12.70
N PRO A 150 17.19 -23.79 -13.32
CA PRO A 150 17.34 -22.36 -13.05
C PRO A 150 16.19 -21.49 -13.58
N ASN A 151 15.38 -21.99 -14.54
CA ASN A 151 14.19 -21.31 -15.07
C ASN A 151 12.89 -21.67 -14.33
N VAL A 152 12.94 -22.54 -13.32
CA VAL A 152 11.75 -22.98 -12.58
C VAL A 152 11.79 -22.42 -11.16
N LEU A 153 10.74 -21.72 -10.77
CA LEU A 153 10.53 -21.33 -9.39
C LEU A 153 9.59 -22.33 -8.71
N GLU A 154 10.00 -22.88 -7.58
CA GLU A 154 9.15 -23.73 -6.75
C GLU A 154 8.20 -22.85 -5.93
N ALA A 155 6.89 -23.09 -6.02
CA ALA A 155 5.89 -22.41 -5.22
C ALA A 155 5.60 -23.20 -3.94
N THR A 156 5.62 -22.52 -2.80
CA THR A 156 5.47 -23.13 -1.47
C THR A 156 4.56 -22.34 -0.55
N TRP A 157 3.91 -23.03 0.40
CA TRP A 157 3.12 -22.42 1.46
C TRP A 157 4.02 -21.99 2.62
N ILE A 158 3.87 -20.74 3.06
CA ILE A 158 4.51 -20.22 4.27
C ILE A 158 3.44 -19.69 5.22
N PRO A 159 3.44 -20.13 6.49
CA PRO A 159 2.51 -19.61 7.48
C PRO A 159 2.55 -18.09 7.53
N VAL A 160 1.39 -17.46 7.43
CA VAL A 160 1.29 -16.01 7.60
C VAL A 160 1.65 -15.68 9.05
N ALA A 161 2.71 -14.89 9.25
CA ALA A 161 3.16 -14.50 10.59
C ALA A 161 2.01 -13.80 11.34
N THR A 162 1.76 -14.18 12.59
CA THR A 162 0.78 -13.48 13.44
C THR A 162 1.31 -12.11 13.81
N MET A 163 0.44 -11.09 13.77
CA MET A 163 0.75 -9.74 14.23
C MET A 163 -0.46 -9.20 15.00
N ASN A 164 -0.23 -8.77 16.23
CA ASN A 164 -1.20 -8.09 17.08
C ASN A 164 -0.47 -7.08 17.97
N PHE A 165 -1.23 -6.11 18.47
CA PHE A 165 -0.73 -5.03 19.32
C PHE A 165 -1.45 -4.99 20.68
N ASP A 166 -2.12 -6.08 21.06
CA ASP A 166 -2.98 -6.16 22.25
C ASP A 166 -2.19 -6.16 23.58
N HIS A 167 -0.86 -6.31 23.51
CA HIS A 167 0.04 -6.15 24.66
C HIS A 167 0.36 -4.67 24.97
N LEU A 168 -0.02 -3.73 24.09
CA LEU A 168 0.11 -2.31 24.35
C LEU A 168 -0.99 -1.84 25.31
N PRO A 169 -0.72 -0.83 26.17
CA PRO A 169 -1.77 -0.18 26.93
C PRO A 169 -2.82 0.48 26.01
N THR A 170 -4.10 0.31 26.34
CA THR A 170 -5.19 0.97 25.63
C THR A 170 -5.24 2.46 25.97
N LEU A 171 -5.44 3.29 24.94
CA LEU A 171 -5.86 4.69 25.08
C LEU A 171 -7.39 4.72 25.04
N GLU A 172 -8.04 5.21 26.10
CA GLU A 172 -9.51 5.15 26.20
C GLU A 172 -10.18 6.26 25.37
N SER A 173 -9.51 7.40 25.19
CA SER A 173 -9.98 8.49 24.34
C SER A 173 -8.84 9.26 23.68
N LEU A 174 -9.04 9.69 22.44
CA LEU A 174 -8.12 10.61 21.76
C LEU A 174 -8.11 12.02 22.35
N SER A 175 -9.05 12.35 23.27
CA SER A 175 -9.04 13.62 24.01
C SER A 175 -7.94 13.67 25.10
N GLU A 176 -7.43 12.51 25.51
CA GLU A 176 -6.33 12.40 26.47
C GLU A 176 -5.00 12.92 25.91
N ILE A 177 -3.99 13.02 26.78
CA ILE A 177 -2.61 13.29 26.38
C ILE A 177 -2.09 12.09 25.58
N LEU A 178 -1.76 12.32 24.32
CA LEU A 178 -1.28 11.28 23.41
C LEU A 178 0.17 10.90 23.74
N PRO A 179 0.61 9.65 23.46
CA PRO A 179 2.01 9.26 23.57
C PRO A 179 2.91 10.17 22.72
N GLY A 180 3.83 10.92 23.36
CA GLY A 180 4.67 11.93 22.71
C GLY A 180 4.28 13.37 23.00
N GLU A 181 3.14 13.60 23.65
CA GLU A 181 2.77 14.92 24.17
C GLU A 181 3.32 15.13 25.59
N VAL A 182 3.98 16.27 25.80
CA VAL A 182 4.42 16.73 27.13
C VAL A 182 3.36 17.58 27.83
N SER A 183 2.40 18.12 27.08
CA SER A 183 1.24 18.86 27.56
C SER A 183 0.04 18.66 26.62
N PRO A 184 -1.21 18.79 27.11
CA PRO A 184 -2.39 18.62 26.26
C PRO A 184 -2.35 19.54 25.02
N GLY A 185 -2.34 18.96 23.82
CA GLY A 185 -2.46 19.71 22.56
C GLY A 185 -3.91 19.87 22.12
N LYS A 186 -4.24 21.01 21.52
CA LYS A 186 -5.55 21.29 20.91
C LYS A 186 -5.46 21.45 19.40
N GLU A 187 -4.43 22.13 18.90
CA GLU A 187 -4.20 22.37 17.47
C GLU A 187 -3.08 21.44 16.96
N TYR A 188 -3.39 20.65 15.95
CA TYR A 188 -2.52 19.59 15.41
C TYR A 188 -2.17 19.84 13.94
N ALA A 189 -1.00 19.33 13.54
CA ALA A 189 -0.60 19.21 12.16
C ALA A 189 -0.30 17.74 11.86
N GLY A 190 -0.88 17.21 10.79
CA GLY A 190 -0.64 15.85 10.32
C GLY A 190 0.38 15.84 9.19
N ILE A 191 1.46 15.08 9.34
CA ILE A 191 2.46 14.87 8.29
C ILE A 191 2.35 13.41 7.83
N GLY A 192 2.00 13.18 6.57
CA GLY A 192 2.13 11.86 5.96
C GLY A 192 3.61 11.48 5.88
N GLY A 193 3.99 10.40 6.57
CA GLY A 193 5.37 9.92 6.71
C GLY A 193 5.99 9.44 5.40
N GLY A 194 5.20 8.78 4.57
CA GLY A 194 5.63 8.18 3.31
C GLY A 194 4.93 8.72 2.06
N GLY A 195 5.34 8.18 0.92
CA GLY A 195 4.98 8.65 -0.43
C GLY A 195 3.67 8.10 -0.99
N GLY A 196 2.92 7.33 -0.19
CA GLY A 196 1.70 6.61 -0.60
C GLY A 196 0.42 7.36 -0.29
N SER A 197 -0.50 6.72 0.42
CA SER A 197 -1.80 7.30 0.81
C SER A 197 -1.79 7.97 2.18
N ASP A 198 -0.63 8.27 2.75
CA ASP A 198 -0.51 8.73 4.15
C ASP A 198 -1.15 10.09 4.39
N ILE A 199 -1.24 10.95 3.38
CA ILE A 199 -2.03 12.18 3.47
C ILE A 199 -3.52 11.90 3.73
N ILE A 200 -4.05 10.81 3.16
CA ILE A 200 -5.42 10.38 3.41
C ILE A 200 -5.54 9.89 4.86
N SER A 201 -4.61 9.07 5.33
CA SER A 201 -4.60 8.59 6.72
C SER A 201 -4.43 9.71 7.74
N ALA A 202 -3.60 10.71 7.44
CA ALA A 202 -3.45 11.91 8.25
C ALA A 202 -4.79 12.67 8.34
N SER A 203 -5.50 12.80 7.23
CA SER A 203 -6.86 13.36 7.22
C SER A 203 -7.81 12.54 8.11
N LEU A 204 -7.83 11.21 7.96
CA LEU A 204 -8.69 10.33 8.77
C LEU A 204 -8.40 10.46 10.27
N VAL A 205 -7.12 10.51 10.67
CA VAL A 205 -6.73 10.80 12.05
C VAL A 205 -7.24 12.17 12.50
N GLY A 206 -7.17 13.19 11.62
CA GLY A 206 -7.76 14.50 11.87
C GLY A 206 -9.27 14.45 12.13
N HIS A 207 -10.04 13.65 11.38
CA HIS A 207 -11.48 13.45 11.63
C HIS A 207 -11.74 12.79 13.00
N LEU A 208 -10.94 11.80 13.40
CA LEU A 208 -11.06 11.17 14.72
C LEU A 208 -10.73 12.16 15.87
N LEU A 209 -9.68 12.97 15.69
CA LEU A 209 -9.29 13.99 16.67
C LEU A 209 -10.39 15.04 16.87
N ARG A 210 -11.04 15.49 15.79
CA ARG A 210 -12.15 16.47 15.84
C ARG A 210 -13.33 15.98 16.67
N ARG A 211 -13.67 14.68 16.56
CA ARG A 211 -14.70 14.08 17.42
C ARG A 211 -14.36 14.11 18.91
N ASN A 212 -13.07 14.25 19.22
CA ASN A 212 -12.54 14.32 20.56
C ASN A 212 -12.10 15.74 20.97
N GLY A 213 -12.56 16.77 20.26
CA GLY A 213 -12.36 18.19 20.61
C GLY A 213 -10.97 18.74 20.28
N LYS A 214 -10.21 18.06 19.42
CA LYS A 214 -8.88 18.45 18.93
C LYS A 214 -8.97 18.76 17.45
N GLU A 215 -8.35 19.85 17.01
CA GLU A 215 -8.40 20.29 15.61
C GLU A 215 -7.13 19.91 14.87
N MET A 216 -7.26 19.44 13.62
CA MET A 216 -6.14 19.18 12.72
C MET A 216 -6.46 19.75 11.34
N ASP A 217 -6.07 21.00 11.11
CA ASP A 217 -6.38 21.70 9.86
C ASP A 217 -5.20 21.79 8.88
N LEU A 218 -3.97 21.60 9.39
CA LEU A 218 -2.76 21.54 8.58
C LEU A 218 -2.39 20.09 8.27
N LEU A 219 -2.34 19.75 6.99
CA LEU A 219 -1.82 18.48 6.49
C LEU A 219 -0.61 18.69 5.58
N VAL A 220 0.36 17.79 5.70
CA VAL A 220 1.57 17.78 4.87
C VAL A 220 1.71 16.41 4.22
N SER A 221 1.69 16.37 2.90
CA SER A 221 1.98 15.16 2.10
C SER A 221 3.46 15.16 1.75
N THR A 222 4.21 14.20 2.29
CA THR A 222 5.60 14.01 1.87
C THR A 222 5.63 13.14 0.63
N ARG A 223 6.36 13.58 -0.40
CA ARG A 223 6.52 12.86 -1.66
C ARG A 223 7.97 12.80 -2.06
N THR A 224 8.41 11.68 -2.60
CA THR A 224 9.72 11.61 -3.26
C THR A 224 9.80 12.59 -4.42
N TRP A 225 10.98 13.17 -4.62
CA TRP A 225 11.29 14.07 -5.73
C TRP A 225 10.97 13.45 -7.10
N ARG A 226 11.19 12.14 -7.24
CA ARG A 226 10.79 11.38 -8.43
C ARG A 226 9.48 10.64 -8.25
N THR A 227 8.78 10.45 -9.35
CA THR A 227 7.57 9.63 -9.41
C THR A 227 7.88 8.17 -9.14
N GLY A 228 7.13 7.58 -8.20
CA GLY A 228 7.18 6.15 -7.94
C GLY A 228 6.38 5.33 -8.95
N SER A 229 6.31 4.02 -8.72
CA SER A 229 5.54 3.06 -9.52
C SER A 229 4.02 3.15 -9.36
N GLN A 230 3.55 4.19 -8.67
CA GLN A 230 2.19 4.33 -8.16
C GLN A 230 1.55 5.58 -8.77
N GLY A 231 1.64 5.75 -10.09
CA GLY A 231 1.08 6.89 -10.80
C GLY A 231 -0.31 6.61 -11.38
N LYS A 232 -0.91 7.62 -12.01
CA LYS A 232 -2.13 7.46 -12.83
C LYS A 232 -1.81 6.65 -14.08
N ALA A 233 -2.85 6.24 -14.81
CA ALA A 233 -2.67 5.57 -16.09
C ALA A 233 -1.80 6.45 -17.03
N GLY A 234 -0.67 5.90 -17.49
CA GLY A 234 0.27 6.60 -18.37
C GLY A 234 1.32 7.47 -17.68
N SER A 235 1.33 7.56 -16.34
CA SER A 235 2.41 8.24 -15.61
C SER A 235 3.76 7.58 -15.87
N LYS A 236 4.80 8.40 -16.01
CA LYS A 236 6.18 7.91 -16.17
C LYS A 236 6.79 7.65 -14.80
N ILE A 237 7.48 6.53 -14.65
CA ILE A 237 8.21 6.19 -13.42
C ILE A 237 9.61 6.84 -13.46
N GLY A 238 10.07 7.40 -12.34
CA GLY A 238 11.42 7.94 -12.19
C GLY A 238 11.64 9.32 -12.81
N VAL A 239 10.57 10.01 -13.23
CA VAL A 239 10.65 11.40 -13.68
C VAL A 239 10.48 12.35 -12.50
N LYS A 240 10.95 13.60 -12.63
CA LYS A 240 10.72 14.63 -11.62
C LYS A 240 9.22 14.81 -11.39
N ARG A 241 8.80 14.88 -10.14
CA ARG A 241 7.45 15.20 -9.74
C ARG A 241 7.21 16.69 -9.95
N GLU A 242 6.48 17.03 -10.99
CA GLU A 242 6.03 18.40 -11.23
C GLU A 242 4.74 18.65 -10.45
N VAL A 243 4.67 19.79 -9.76
CA VAL A 243 3.47 20.27 -9.06
C VAL A 243 3.05 21.56 -9.73
N GLN A 244 1.86 21.57 -10.33
CA GLN A 244 1.36 22.68 -11.13
C GLN A 244 0.12 23.29 -10.50
N HIS A 245 -0.15 24.56 -10.82
CA HIS A 245 -1.35 25.28 -10.36
C HIS A 245 -1.53 25.30 -8.83
N HIS A 246 -0.42 25.28 -8.09
CA HIS A 246 -0.39 25.33 -6.64
C HIS A 246 -0.49 26.78 -6.12
N GLY A 247 -0.87 26.94 -4.86
CA GLY A 247 -1.07 28.22 -4.18
C GLY A 247 0.21 28.95 -3.76
N GLY A 248 1.35 28.61 -4.36
CA GLY A 248 2.68 29.10 -3.98
C GLY A 248 3.43 28.20 -2.98
N PRO A 249 4.71 28.49 -2.72
CA PRO A 249 5.53 27.76 -1.74
C PRO A 249 5.30 28.23 -0.31
N ALA A 250 5.71 27.42 0.67
CA ALA A 250 5.74 27.83 2.06
C ALA A 250 6.83 28.90 2.29
N MET A 251 6.56 29.83 3.20
CA MET A 251 7.41 30.97 3.50
C MET A 251 8.07 30.83 4.86
N LEU A 252 9.39 30.98 4.95
CA LEU A 252 10.12 30.99 6.22
C LEU A 252 11.00 32.25 6.31
N ALA A 253 10.76 33.07 7.34
CA ALA A 253 11.47 34.33 7.55
C ALA A 253 11.51 35.26 6.31
N GLY A 254 10.41 35.29 5.54
CA GLY A 254 10.27 36.12 4.33
C GLY A 254 10.83 35.49 3.06
N ASN A 255 11.42 34.29 3.12
CA ASN A 255 11.94 33.58 1.95
C ASN A 255 11.04 32.40 1.57
N ALA A 256 10.82 32.21 0.28
CA ALA A 256 10.16 31.02 -0.25
C ALA A 256 11.09 29.80 -0.10
N ILE A 257 10.56 28.69 0.40
CA ILE A 257 11.33 27.45 0.58
C ILE A 257 11.02 26.48 -0.56
N ALA A 258 12.06 26.08 -1.27
CA ALA A 258 11.97 25.17 -2.41
C ALA A 258 11.39 23.79 -2.02
N GLY A 259 10.75 23.13 -2.99
CA GLY A 259 10.14 21.82 -2.79
C GLY A 259 8.93 21.81 -1.86
N THR A 260 8.36 22.97 -1.53
CA THR A 260 7.09 23.08 -0.77
C THR A 260 6.02 23.70 -1.64
N TYR A 261 4.79 23.18 -1.59
CA TYR A 261 3.70 23.60 -2.46
C TYR A 261 2.37 23.59 -1.71
N HIS A 262 1.70 24.74 -1.61
CA HIS A 262 0.36 24.83 -1.05
C HIS A 262 -0.68 24.30 -2.05
N ILE A 263 -1.56 23.41 -1.60
CA ILE A 263 -2.52 22.71 -2.46
C ILE A 263 -3.83 23.48 -2.54
N THR A 264 -4.33 23.64 -3.76
CA THR A 264 -5.63 24.25 -4.10
C THR A 264 -6.47 23.26 -4.90
N PRO A 265 -7.77 23.50 -5.12
CA PRO A 265 -8.60 22.60 -5.91
C PRO A 265 -8.12 22.43 -7.37
N GLU A 266 -7.37 23.39 -7.88
CA GLU A 266 -6.81 23.39 -9.23
C GLU A 266 -5.43 22.74 -9.32
N THR A 267 -4.81 22.44 -8.19
CA THR A 267 -3.47 21.85 -8.14
C THR A 267 -3.47 20.49 -8.83
N SER A 268 -2.42 20.23 -9.61
CA SER A 268 -2.19 18.94 -10.24
C SER A 268 -0.74 18.49 -10.01
N THR A 269 -0.54 17.17 -9.90
CA THR A 269 0.77 16.59 -9.65
C THR A 269 1.08 15.48 -10.64
N GLU A 270 2.35 15.39 -11.07
CA GLU A 270 2.82 14.22 -11.80
C GLU A 270 2.83 12.99 -10.86
N GLY A 271 2.27 11.87 -11.32
CA GLY A 271 1.99 10.69 -10.51
C GLY A 271 0.56 10.68 -9.96
N ARG A 272 0.34 10.05 -8.80
CA ARG A 272 -0.96 10.08 -8.11
C ARG A 272 -1.13 11.38 -7.34
N ASP A 273 -2.30 11.98 -7.53
CA ASP A 273 -2.75 13.21 -6.90
C ASP A 273 -3.80 12.85 -5.84
N LEU A 274 -3.35 12.78 -4.58
CA LEU A 274 -4.21 12.43 -3.44
C LEU A 274 -4.40 13.63 -2.50
N GLU A 275 -3.63 14.70 -2.70
CA GLU A 275 -3.58 15.86 -1.83
C GLU A 275 -4.76 16.80 -2.04
N THR A 276 -5.37 16.78 -3.23
CA THR A 276 -6.61 17.49 -3.50
C THR A 276 -7.84 16.79 -2.91
N VAL A 277 -7.72 15.53 -2.48
CA VAL A 277 -8.84 14.74 -1.93
C VAL A 277 -9.38 15.32 -0.61
N PRO A 278 -8.54 15.61 0.42
CA PRO A 278 -9.04 16.12 1.70
C PRO A 278 -9.34 17.63 1.74
N ILE A 279 -9.24 18.36 0.63
CA ILE A 279 -9.34 19.84 0.60
C ILE A 279 -10.67 20.41 1.11
N GLN A 280 -11.73 19.61 1.11
CA GLN A 280 -13.04 20.03 1.63
C GLN A 280 -13.09 20.07 3.17
N HIS A 281 -12.12 19.43 3.84
CA HIS A 281 -12.10 19.31 5.31
C HIS A 281 -10.87 19.94 5.96
N HIS A 282 -9.90 20.39 5.17
CA HIS A 282 -8.64 20.95 5.66
C HIS A 282 -8.30 22.19 4.85
N ASN A 283 -8.13 23.34 5.53
CA ASN A 283 -7.83 24.59 4.83
C ASN A 283 -6.37 24.73 4.42
N ASN A 284 -5.47 23.96 5.06
CA ASN A 284 -4.04 24.08 4.85
C ASN A 284 -3.48 22.72 4.47
N ILE A 285 -3.26 22.47 3.18
CA ILE A 285 -2.63 21.23 2.70
C ILE A 285 -1.38 21.61 1.92
N TYR A 286 -0.27 20.94 2.22
CA TYR A 286 1.00 21.17 1.54
C TYR A 286 1.59 19.86 1.00
N ILE A 287 2.23 19.92 -0.16
CA ILE A 287 3.19 18.91 -0.60
C ILE A 287 4.59 19.35 -0.20
N VAL A 288 5.37 18.42 0.34
CA VAL A 288 6.81 18.54 0.55
C VAL A 288 7.52 17.49 -0.31
N LEU A 289 8.44 17.92 -1.16
CA LEU A 289 9.25 17.04 -1.99
C LEU A 289 10.55 16.68 -1.27
N ASP A 290 10.62 15.43 -0.82
CA ASP A 290 11.80 14.80 -0.23
C ASP A 290 12.82 14.45 -1.33
N GLN A 291 14.02 15.00 -1.16
CA GLN A 291 15.14 14.87 -2.08
C GLN A 291 16.17 13.82 -1.62
N GLY A 292 15.90 13.10 -0.52
CA GLY A 292 16.89 12.22 0.13
C GLY A 292 17.35 11.01 -0.69
N GLU A 293 16.64 10.64 -1.76
CA GLU A 293 17.03 9.57 -2.69
C GLU A 293 17.80 10.07 -3.92
N GLU A 294 17.99 11.38 -4.05
CA GLU A 294 18.66 11.99 -5.21
C GLU A 294 20.13 12.27 -4.90
N PRO A 295 21.08 11.44 -5.39
CA PRO A 295 22.50 11.62 -5.09
C PRO A 295 23.10 12.83 -5.80
N ASP A 296 22.60 13.20 -6.99
CA ASP A 296 23.10 14.29 -7.83
C ASP A 296 22.01 14.84 -8.76
N GLY A 297 22.18 16.06 -9.27
CA GLY A 297 21.39 16.57 -10.40
C GLY A 297 20.15 17.42 -10.06
N ILE A 298 19.94 17.77 -8.79
CA ILE A 298 18.96 18.79 -8.40
C ILE A 298 19.60 20.18 -8.59
N PRO A 299 18.97 21.09 -9.36
CA PRO A 299 19.42 22.48 -9.48
C PRO A 299 19.58 23.17 -8.12
N GLU A 300 20.61 23.99 -7.92
CA GLU A 300 20.89 24.64 -6.62
C GLU A 300 19.72 25.48 -6.09
N ASP A 301 18.94 26.08 -6.98
CA ASP A 301 17.74 26.86 -6.66
C ASP A 301 16.52 26.00 -6.30
N GLU A 302 16.57 24.70 -6.58
CA GLU A 302 15.54 23.72 -6.22
C GLU A 302 15.92 22.87 -5.00
N LYS A 303 17.18 22.92 -4.56
CA LYS A 303 17.64 22.16 -3.39
C LYS A 303 16.92 22.60 -2.12
N ALA A 304 16.46 21.62 -1.36
CA ALA A 304 15.75 21.86 -0.12
C ALA A 304 16.11 20.82 0.94
N ASP A 305 16.19 21.27 2.18
CA ASP A 305 16.41 20.41 3.34
C ASP A 305 15.06 20.08 4.01
N LEU A 306 14.82 18.80 4.27
CA LEU A 306 13.53 18.31 4.75
C LEU A 306 13.11 18.93 6.11
N PRO A 307 13.99 19.03 7.14
CA PRO A 307 13.72 19.81 8.35
C PRO A 307 13.32 21.28 8.06
N GLN A 308 14.03 21.95 7.14
CA GLN A 308 13.71 23.33 6.76
C GLN A 308 12.34 23.44 6.08
N GLN A 309 12.01 22.50 5.18
CA GLN A 309 10.71 22.42 4.51
C GLN A 309 9.58 22.26 5.53
N PHE A 310 9.68 21.30 6.44
CA PHE A 310 8.68 21.09 7.49
C PHE A 310 8.56 22.31 8.40
N ARG A 311 9.67 22.91 8.83
CA ARG A 311 9.62 24.13 9.63
C ARG A 311 8.88 25.27 8.90
N ALA A 312 9.11 25.43 7.60
CA ALA A 312 8.43 26.45 6.80
C ALA A 312 6.92 26.20 6.74
N VAL A 313 6.51 24.97 6.41
CA VAL A 313 5.10 24.59 6.32
C VAL A 313 4.39 24.71 7.69
N LEU A 314 4.96 24.14 8.74
CA LEU A 314 4.39 24.20 10.10
C LEU A 314 4.27 25.65 10.62
N SER A 315 5.19 26.53 10.23
CA SER A 315 5.13 27.96 10.59
C SER A 315 4.02 28.76 9.90
N GLN A 316 3.36 28.20 8.88
CA GLN A 316 2.18 28.83 8.26
C GLN A 316 0.98 28.84 9.22
N CYS A 317 0.97 27.94 10.22
CA CYS A 317 -0.04 27.89 11.26
C CYS A 317 0.47 28.55 12.55
N SER A 318 -0.10 29.72 12.88
CA SER A 318 0.30 30.52 14.04
C SER A 318 0.06 29.86 15.41
N LYS A 319 -0.84 28.87 15.45
CA LYS A 319 -1.17 28.10 16.66
C LYS A 319 -1.06 26.63 16.30
N LEU A 320 -0.01 26.00 16.81
CA LEU A 320 0.23 24.58 16.62
C LEU A 320 0.85 24.03 17.90
N ASP A 321 0.16 23.10 18.53
CA ASP A 321 0.58 22.50 19.79
C ASP A 321 1.33 21.18 19.52
N THR A 322 0.78 20.36 18.63
CA THR A 322 1.24 18.98 18.40
C THR A 322 1.47 18.69 16.93
N VAL A 323 2.62 18.10 16.62
CA VAL A 323 2.92 17.56 15.27
C VAL A 323 2.80 16.06 15.34
N ILE A 324 2.02 15.48 14.43
CA ILE A 324 1.87 14.03 14.31
C ILE A 324 2.35 13.56 12.95
N VAL A 325 3.31 12.64 12.95
CA VAL A 325 3.72 11.90 11.75
C VAL A 325 2.81 10.70 11.62
N VAL A 326 2.04 10.63 10.54
CA VAL A 326 1.06 9.59 10.27
C VAL A 326 1.56 8.70 9.16
N ASP A 327 1.60 7.41 9.44
CA ASP A 327 1.91 6.36 8.48
C ASP A 327 0.69 5.45 8.30
N THR A 328 0.57 4.89 7.10
CA THR A 328 -0.43 3.88 6.79
C THR A 328 0.26 2.53 6.61
N GLY A 329 -0.10 1.54 7.42
CA GLY A 329 0.35 0.15 7.21
C GLY A 329 1.51 -0.28 8.09
N GLY A 330 2.36 0.65 8.54
CA GLY A 330 3.40 0.44 9.54
C GLY A 330 4.85 0.45 9.03
N ASP A 331 5.13 1.00 7.86
CA ASP A 331 6.51 1.17 7.36
C ASP A 331 7.35 2.09 8.27
N VAL A 332 6.69 2.93 9.07
CA VAL A 332 7.31 3.80 10.08
C VAL A 332 8.11 3.04 11.15
N PHE A 333 7.87 1.74 11.31
CA PHE A 333 8.62 0.84 12.19
C PHE A 333 9.96 0.35 11.58
N GLY A 334 10.33 0.87 10.41
CA GLY A 334 11.54 0.52 9.66
C GLY A 334 11.35 -0.74 8.80
N GLY A 335 12.31 -1.00 7.92
CA GLY A 335 12.26 -2.16 7.03
C GLY A 335 12.76 -3.45 7.70
N ASP A 336 12.10 -4.58 7.42
CA ASP A 336 12.78 -5.87 7.44
C ASP A 336 13.81 -5.85 6.29
N PHE A 337 15.05 -6.27 6.53
CA PHE A 337 16.19 -6.28 5.57
C PHE A 337 15.94 -7.07 4.24
N VAL A 338 14.70 -7.47 3.94
CA VAL A 338 14.29 -8.38 2.87
C VAL A 338 13.21 -7.77 1.94
N GLY A 339 12.75 -6.53 2.16
CA GLY A 339 11.61 -5.92 1.44
C GLY A 339 11.90 -4.67 0.61
N PHE A 340 11.05 -4.42 -0.40
CA PHE A 340 11.03 -3.24 -1.30
C PHE A 340 10.06 -2.14 -0.82
N SER A 341 9.83 -1.99 0.50
CA SER A 341 9.10 -0.82 0.98
C SER A 341 9.94 0.45 0.80
N THR A 342 9.38 1.63 1.09
CA THR A 342 10.09 2.93 1.15
C THR A 342 10.49 3.31 2.58
N PRO A 343 11.01 2.42 3.45
CA PRO A 343 11.28 2.74 4.85
C PRO A 343 12.30 3.88 4.99
N ASP A 344 13.11 4.12 3.95
CA ASP A 344 14.04 5.25 3.94
C ASP A 344 13.33 6.61 3.98
N GLN A 345 12.15 6.76 3.37
CA GLN A 345 11.42 8.03 3.40
C GLN A 345 10.79 8.27 4.79
N ASP A 346 10.09 7.29 5.34
CA ASP A 346 9.47 7.38 6.66
C ASP A 346 10.50 7.67 7.75
N VAL A 347 11.68 7.02 7.69
CA VAL A 347 12.79 7.30 8.59
C VAL A 347 13.33 8.72 8.39
N ARG A 348 13.52 9.18 7.15
CA ARG A 348 13.96 10.56 6.86
C ARG A 348 12.97 11.60 7.39
N VAL A 349 11.66 11.37 7.23
CA VAL A 349 10.61 12.26 7.75
C VAL A 349 10.63 12.30 9.26
N GLN A 350 10.65 11.15 9.94
CA GLN A 350 10.74 11.11 11.40
C GLN A 350 12.00 11.81 11.92
N ARG A 351 13.15 11.60 11.28
CA ARG A 351 14.40 12.28 11.62
C ARG A 351 14.27 13.80 11.44
N ALA A 352 13.67 14.25 10.34
CA ALA A 352 13.49 15.66 10.06
C ALA A 352 12.55 16.34 11.07
N VAL A 353 11.44 15.69 11.41
CA VAL A 353 10.49 16.19 12.42
C VAL A 353 11.09 16.17 13.82
N ALA A 354 11.88 15.14 14.17
CA ALA A 354 12.58 15.07 15.45
C ALA A 354 13.50 16.27 15.71
N GLN A 355 14.14 16.81 14.67
CA GLN A 355 15.00 18.00 14.77
C GLN A 355 14.21 19.26 15.15
N LEU A 356 12.89 19.26 14.98
CA LEU A 356 12.02 20.39 15.30
C LEU A 356 11.54 20.41 16.76
N ARG A 357 11.94 19.44 17.60
CA ARG A 357 11.48 19.29 19.00
C ARG A 357 11.62 20.55 19.89
N ASN A 358 12.63 21.38 19.60
CA ASN A 358 12.86 22.62 20.35
C ASN A 358 11.82 23.70 20.02
N THR A 359 11.13 23.57 18.88
CA THR A 359 10.05 24.46 18.44
C THR A 359 8.68 23.84 18.72
N TYR A 360 8.54 22.54 18.47
CA TYR A 360 7.31 21.77 18.68
C TYR A 360 7.60 20.62 19.65
N PRO A 361 7.34 20.78 20.96
CA PRO A 361 7.72 19.80 21.97
C PRO A 361 6.85 18.54 21.96
N ASN A 362 5.61 18.63 21.47
CA ASN A 362 4.71 17.49 21.31
C ASN A 362 4.90 16.86 19.93
N LEU A 363 5.62 15.74 19.88
CA LEU A 363 5.90 14.99 18.65
C LEU A 363 5.38 13.56 18.78
N VAL A 364 4.36 13.24 17.97
CA VAL A 364 3.66 11.95 17.99
C VAL A 364 3.91 11.23 16.66
N THR A 365 4.04 9.91 16.70
CA THR A 365 3.92 9.04 15.53
C THR A 365 2.61 8.26 15.64
N ALA A 366 1.81 8.24 14.57
CA ALA A 366 0.60 7.47 14.44
C ALA A 366 0.72 6.47 13.31
N VAL A 367 0.25 5.23 13.54
CA VAL A 367 0.10 4.21 12.50
C VAL A 367 -1.37 3.86 12.39
N LEU A 368 -1.95 4.18 11.25
CA LEU A 368 -3.28 3.73 10.88
C LEU A 368 -3.16 2.41 10.10
N ALA A 369 -4.06 1.47 10.37
CA ALA A 369 -4.07 0.16 9.72
C ALA A 369 -2.75 -0.63 9.87
N PRO A 370 -2.20 -0.78 11.09
CA PRO A 370 -0.93 -1.47 11.28
C PRO A 370 -1.00 -2.93 10.76
N GLY A 371 0.07 -3.35 10.09
CA GLY A 371 0.29 -4.75 9.69
C GLY A 371 0.11 -5.07 8.21
N VAL A 372 -0.02 -4.06 7.35
CA VAL A 372 0.06 -4.23 5.89
C VAL A 372 1.52 -4.31 5.45
N ASP A 373 2.30 -3.29 5.82
CA ASP A 373 3.71 -3.14 5.45
C ASP A 373 4.63 -3.14 6.69
N ALA A 374 4.07 -3.28 7.90
CA ALA A 374 4.83 -3.34 9.13
C ALA A 374 5.78 -4.56 9.18
N PRO A 375 7.03 -4.38 9.66
CA PRO A 375 7.95 -5.49 9.91
C PRO A 375 7.43 -6.41 11.03
N ALA A 376 7.91 -7.64 11.06
CA ALA A 376 7.46 -8.64 12.02
C ALA A 376 7.68 -8.23 13.49
N ASP A 377 8.68 -7.39 13.76
CA ASP A 377 9.03 -6.89 15.10
C ASP A 377 8.34 -5.57 15.48
N ALA A 378 7.47 -5.02 14.63
CA ALA A 378 6.71 -3.79 14.89
C ALA A 378 5.95 -3.79 16.24
N PRO A 379 5.27 -4.87 16.66
CA PRO A 379 4.65 -4.98 17.99
C PRO A 379 5.61 -4.69 19.16
N GLU A 380 6.83 -5.21 19.10
CA GLU A 380 7.84 -5.01 20.15
C GLU A 380 8.44 -3.61 20.08
N LYS A 381 8.72 -3.08 18.89
CA LYS A 381 9.16 -1.68 18.70
C LYS A 381 8.14 -0.69 19.26
N ALA A 382 6.86 -0.89 18.97
CA ALA A 382 5.78 -0.06 19.50
C ALA A 382 5.75 -0.07 21.03
N LYS A 383 5.92 -1.25 21.64
CA LYS A 383 5.96 -1.40 23.10
C LYS A 383 7.16 -0.69 23.71
N LEU A 384 8.35 -0.90 23.15
CA LEU A 384 9.59 -0.29 23.63
C LEU A 384 9.58 1.24 23.49
N ALA A 385 8.93 1.77 22.46
CA ALA A 385 8.73 3.20 22.28
C ALA A 385 7.70 3.80 23.27
N GLY A 386 7.02 2.99 24.09
CA GLY A 386 5.94 3.49 24.96
C GLY A 386 4.63 3.73 24.23
N GLY A 387 4.40 3.01 23.13
CA GLY A 387 3.20 3.10 22.32
C GLY A 387 1.93 2.68 23.05
N LYS A 388 0.81 3.26 22.62
CA LYS A 388 -0.53 2.89 23.03
C LYS A 388 -1.39 2.54 21.83
N ILE A 389 -2.39 1.70 22.08
CA ILE A 389 -3.37 1.29 21.09
C ILE A 389 -4.70 2.01 21.33
N TYR A 390 -5.24 2.63 20.29
CA TYR A 390 -6.59 3.18 20.27
C TYR A 390 -7.48 2.26 19.42
N LYS A 391 -8.48 1.65 20.07
CA LYS A 391 -9.44 0.76 19.42
C LYS A 391 -10.66 1.59 18.98
N LEU A 392 -10.87 1.68 17.67
CA LEU A 392 -11.97 2.47 17.12
C LEU A 392 -13.34 1.94 17.58
N THR A 393 -14.23 2.84 17.98
CA THR A 393 -15.64 2.50 18.24
C THR A 393 -16.37 2.13 16.94
N ALA A 394 -17.55 1.51 17.04
CA ALA A 394 -18.35 1.19 15.86
C ALA A 394 -18.67 2.46 15.04
N GLU A 395 -19.03 3.55 15.72
CA GLU A 395 -19.36 4.84 15.09
C GLU A 395 -18.15 5.51 14.43
N GLU A 396 -16.95 5.27 14.94
CA GLU A 396 -15.70 5.75 14.32
C GLU A 396 -15.35 4.89 13.09
N ARG A 397 -15.56 3.57 13.15
CA ARG A 397 -15.36 2.69 11.99
C ARG A 397 -16.29 3.07 10.84
N ASP A 398 -17.56 3.31 11.13
CA ASP A 398 -18.55 3.74 10.14
C ASP A 398 -18.19 5.11 9.55
N LEU A 399 -17.74 6.06 10.39
CA LEU A 399 -17.24 7.36 9.92
C LEU A 399 -16.06 7.20 8.95
N LEU A 400 -15.05 6.41 9.31
CA LEU A 400 -13.89 6.23 8.44
C LEU A 400 -14.26 5.56 7.12
N LEU A 401 -15.19 4.60 7.13
CA LEU A 401 -15.72 3.97 5.92
C LEU A 401 -16.47 4.97 5.03
N ASP A 402 -17.32 5.81 5.60
CA ASP A 402 -18.09 6.83 4.88
C ASP A 402 -17.16 7.87 4.23
N ILE A 403 -16.15 8.36 4.96
CA ILE A 403 -15.15 9.27 4.40
C ILE A 403 -14.36 8.59 3.29
N LEU A 404 -13.81 7.38 3.53
CA LEU A 404 -12.96 6.68 2.55
C LEU A 404 -13.71 6.36 1.26
N SER A 405 -14.92 5.81 1.36
CA SER A 405 -15.68 5.32 0.21
C SER A 405 -16.62 6.36 -0.39
N GLY A 406 -17.40 7.04 0.44
CA GLY A 406 -18.38 8.04 0.00
C GLY A 406 -17.72 9.34 -0.43
N GLU A 407 -16.95 9.96 0.44
CA GLU A 407 -16.42 11.32 0.20
C GLU A 407 -15.15 11.30 -0.65
N TYR A 408 -14.18 10.46 -0.27
CA TYR A 408 -12.87 10.43 -0.89
C TYR A 408 -12.82 9.54 -2.12
N ARG A 409 -13.72 8.54 -2.21
CA ARG A 409 -13.77 7.52 -3.28
C ARG A 409 -12.47 6.72 -3.41
N MET A 410 -11.87 6.37 -2.27
CA MET A 410 -10.66 5.56 -2.14
C MET A 410 -10.94 4.04 -2.15
N ASP A 411 -12.14 3.64 -2.57
CA ASP A 411 -12.63 2.25 -2.60
C ASP A 411 -12.31 1.52 -3.91
N GLY A 412 -11.63 2.18 -4.86
CA GLY A 412 -11.30 1.64 -6.18
C GLY A 412 -12.30 2.00 -7.28
N SER A 413 -13.39 2.70 -6.94
CA SER A 413 -14.39 3.20 -7.91
C SER A 413 -13.83 4.31 -8.81
N ASP A 414 -12.92 5.12 -8.28
CA ASP A 414 -12.16 6.13 -9.02
C ASP A 414 -10.76 5.59 -9.33
N PRO A 415 -10.39 5.42 -10.61
CA PRO A 415 -9.12 4.81 -11.00
C PRO A 415 -7.88 5.62 -10.59
N ASP A 416 -8.04 6.90 -10.23
CA ASP A 416 -6.95 7.75 -9.76
C ASP A 416 -6.88 7.83 -8.22
N ARG A 417 -7.89 7.32 -7.50
CA ARG A 417 -8.01 7.41 -6.04
C ARG A 417 -8.04 6.02 -5.41
N PHE A 418 -6.86 5.51 -5.10
CA PHE A 418 -6.71 4.20 -4.49
C PHE A 418 -5.43 4.13 -3.66
N GLY A 419 -5.40 3.20 -2.71
CA GLY A 419 -4.20 2.83 -1.97
C GLY A 419 -4.37 1.42 -1.44
N LYS A 420 -3.37 0.55 -1.61
CA LYS A 420 -3.45 -0.85 -1.17
C LYS A 420 -3.78 -0.91 0.32
N THR A 421 -3.07 -0.12 1.11
CA THR A 421 -3.24 -0.03 2.56
C THR A 421 -4.60 0.53 2.96
N ASN A 422 -5.11 1.55 2.24
CA ASN A 422 -6.47 2.07 2.47
C ASN A 422 -7.57 1.06 2.10
N LEU A 423 -7.37 0.24 1.08
CA LEU A 423 -8.30 -0.86 0.74
C LEU A 423 -8.24 -1.96 1.80
N CYS A 424 -7.06 -2.29 2.33
CA CYS A 424 -6.91 -3.19 3.47
C CYS A 424 -7.62 -2.65 4.73
N LEU A 425 -7.46 -1.36 5.03
CA LEU A 425 -8.16 -0.69 6.13
C LEU A 425 -9.68 -0.81 5.94
N GLN A 426 -10.21 -0.50 4.76
CA GLN A 426 -11.65 -0.63 4.48
C GLN A 426 -12.15 -2.06 4.68
N ALA A 427 -11.44 -3.07 4.18
CA ALA A 427 -11.76 -4.47 4.41
C ALA A 427 -11.75 -4.80 5.91
N ALA A 428 -10.74 -4.35 6.65
CA ALA A 428 -10.62 -4.56 8.09
C ALA A 428 -11.77 -3.91 8.88
N LEU A 429 -12.16 -2.68 8.52
CA LEU A 429 -13.28 -1.94 9.11
C LEU A 429 -14.63 -2.63 8.84
N LYS A 430 -14.81 -3.23 7.66
CA LYS A 430 -15.99 -4.05 7.29
C LYS A 430 -16.03 -5.41 8.00
N GLY A 431 -15.00 -5.76 8.77
CA GLY A 431 -14.90 -7.05 9.47
C GLY A 431 -14.33 -8.19 8.63
N GLU A 432 -13.83 -7.92 7.42
CA GLU A 432 -13.18 -8.93 6.58
C GLU A 432 -11.81 -9.31 7.16
N ARG A 433 -11.46 -10.60 7.14
CA ARG A 433 -10.20 -11.13 7.69
C ARG A 433 -9.65 -12.22 6.78
N GLY A 434 -8.34 -12.42 6.81
CA GLY A 434 -7.64 -13.38 5.96
C GLY A 434 -7.32 -12.82 4.57
N TRP A 435 -7.09 -13.69 3.59
CA TRP A 435 -6.78 -13.23 2.24
C TRP A 435 -8.00 -12.59 1.57
N THR A 436 -7.85 -11.33 1.18
CA THR A 436 -8.86 -10.54 0.46
C THR A 436 -8.30 -10.09 -0.89
N CYS A 437 -9.17 -10.07 -1.91
CA CYS A 437 -8.88 -9.48 -3.21
C CYS A 437 -9.31 -8.00 -3.22
N LEU A 438 -8.35 -7.10 -3.18
CA LEU A 438 -8.53 -5.65 -3.19
C LEU A 438 -8.92 -5.16 -4.59
N ASP A 439 -9.81 -4.16 -4.66
CA ASP A 439 -10.27 -3.59 -5.93
C ASP A 439 -9.31 -2.52 -6.48
N LEU A 440 -8.09 -2.94 -6.80
CA LEU A 440 -7.11 -2.10 -7.48
C LEU A 440 -7.51 -1.84 -8.95
N PRO A 441 -7.20 -0.66 -9.51
CA PRO A 441 -7.43 -0.37 -10.93
C PRO A 441 -6.65 -1.30 -11.87
N THR A 442 -7.26 -1.66 -13.01
CA THR A 442 -6.66 -2.57 -14.00
C THR A 442 -5.25 -2.16 -14.43
N HIS A 443 -4.98 -0.87 -14.66
CA HIS A 443 -3.66 -0.40 -15.12
C HIS A 443 -2.53 -0.58 -14.09
N VAL A 444 -2.87 -0.82 -12.82
CA VAL A 444 -1.91 -1.10 -11.73
C VAL A 444 -1.69 -2.59 -11.56
N LEU A 445 -2.72 -3.41 -11.81
CA LEU A 445 -2.65 -4.87 -11.73
C LEU A 445 -2.06 -5.51 -12.98
N ASP A 446 -2.42 -4.95 -14.14
CA ASP A 446 -2.14 -5.49 -15.47
C ASP A 446 -1.10 -4.63 -16.20
N THR A 447 0.08 -4.52 -15.56
CA THR A 447 1.25 -3.82 -16.09
C THR A 447 2.48 -4.70 -15.95
N TRP A 448 3.49 -4.43 -16.79
CA TRP A 448 4.79 -5.10 -16.79
C TRP A 448 5.89 -4.29 -16.12
N ASP A 449 5.62 -3.04 -15.75
CA ASP A 449 6.65 -2.19 -15.15
C ASP A 449 6.79 -2.44 -13.65
N ASN A 450 5.69 -2.47 -12.90
CA ASN A 450 5.67 -2.81 -11.48
C ASN A 450 4.24 -3.10 -10.99
N PRO A 451 3.66 -4.28 -11.32
CA PRO A 451 2.30 -4.59 -10.92
C PRO A 451 2.19 -4.71 -9.40
N TRP A 452 1.06 -4.27 -8.86
CA TRP A 452 0.71 -4.55 -7.47
C TRP A 452 -0.07 -5.84 -7.38
N SER A 453 0.21 -6.66 -6.36
CA SER A 453 -0.72 -7.72 -6.02
C SER A 453 -2.01 -7.11 -5.48
N CYS A 454 -3.14 -7.55 -6.04
CA CYS A 454 -4.44 -7.25 -5.46
C CYS A 454 -4.77 -8.14 -4.26
N PHE A 455 -3.97 -9.17 -3.94
CA PHE A 455 -4.22 -10.02 -2.79
C PHE A 455 -3.46 -9.50 -1.57
N ALA A 456 -4.19 -9.29 -0.47
CA ALA A 456 -3.62 -8.90 0.80
C ALA A 456 -4.23 -9.71 1.93
N TYR A 457 -3.42 -10.00 2.95
CA TYR A 457 -3.90 -10.66 4.16
C TYR A 457 -4.39 -9.62 5.17
N VAL A 458 -5.71 -9.50 5.32
CA VAL A 458 -6.36 -8.55 6.22
C VAL A 458 -6.32 -9.08 7.65
N ARG A 459 -5.68 -8.33 8.54
CA ARG A 459 -5.45 -8.69 9.95
C ARG A 459 -6.45 -7.99 10.86
N GLU A 460 -6.62 -8.52 12.07
CA GLU A 460 -7.43 -7.86 13.11
C GLU A 460 -6.87 -6.50 13.50
N CYS A 461 -5.55 -6.38 13.66
CA CYS A 461 -4.92 -5.13 14.05
C CYS A 461 -5.08 -3.98 13.04
N MET A 462 -5.47 -4.26 11.79
CA MET A 462 -5.64 -3.22 10.76
C MET A 462 -6.83 -2.28 11.03
N CYS A 463 -7.69 -2.56 12.00
CA CYS A 463 -8.71 -1.60 12.45
C CYS A 463 -8.26 -0.74 13.63
N ASP A 464 -7.02 -0.87 14.08
CA ASP A 464 -6.49 -0.16 15.23
C ASP A 464 -5.69 1.08 14.80
N LEU A 465 -5.56 2.04 15.72
CA LEU A 465 -4.65 3.18 15.61
C LEU A 465 -3.56 3.04 16.68
N ILE A 466 -2.30 2.96 16.27
CA ILE A 466 -1.16 2.91 17.20
C ILE A 466 -0.57 4.31 17.31
N LEU A 467 -0.38 4.79 18.54
CA LEU A 467 0.19 6.10 18.83
C LEU A 467 1.45 5.94 19.67
N MET A 468 2.52 6.64 19.32
CA MET A 468 3.83 6.51 19.95
C MET A 468 4.52 7.87 20.08
N PRO A 469 5.36 8.08 21.10
CA PRO A 469 6.32 9.17 21.12
C PRO A 469 7.31 9.03 19.97
N LEU A 470 7.39 10.03 19.09
CA LEU A 470 8.30 10.00 17.95
C LEU A 470 9.76 9.89 18.40
N GLN A 471 10.11 10.60 19.49
CA GLN A 471 11.47 10.61 20.05
C GLN A 471 11.93 9.26 20.59
N ASP A 472 10.99 8.40 21.00
CA ASP A 472 11.29 7.09 21.57
C ASP A 472 11.25 5.98 20.51
N LEU A 473 10.47 6.17 19.44
CA LEU A 473 10.45 5.25 18.29
C LEU A 473 11.70 5.38 17.42
N LEU A 474 12.12 6.61 17.10
CA LEU A 474 13.20 6.86 16.14
C LEU A 474 14.52 6.09 16.47
N PRO A 475 15.00 6.03 17.73
CA PRO A 475 16.21 5.26 18.06
C PRO A 475 16.09 3.74 17.84
N LEU A 476 14.87 3.19 17.82
CA LEU A 476 14.62 1.75 17.63
C LEU A 476 14.66 1.33 16.15
N ILE A 477 14.40 2.28 15.25
CA ILE A 477 14.35 2.06 13.80
C ILE A 477 15.59 2.63 13.10
N ASP A 478 16.26 3.59 13.74
CA ASP A 478 17.47 4.25 13.26
C ASP A 478 18.44 4.53 14.43
N PRO A 479 19.16 3.50 14.92
CA PRO A 479 20.03 3.63 16.11
C PRO A 479 21.19 4.63 15.94
N GLY A 480 21.47 5.10 14.72
CA GLY A 480 22.52 6.06 14.42
C GLY A 480 22.09 7.53 14.42
N ALA A 481 20.79 7.83 14.60
CA ALA A 481 20.24 9.19 14.48
C ALA A 481 20.16 10.00 15.79
N VAL A 482 20.62 9.45 16.91
CA VAL A 482 20.57 10.12 18.24
C VAL A 482 21.82 10.93 18.51
#